data_AF-A0A3M7BYR7-F1
#
_entry.id   AF-A0A3M7BYR7-F1
#
_cell.length_a   1.000
_cell.length_b   1.000
_cell.length_c   1.000
_cell.angle_alpha   90.00
_cell.angle_beta   90.00
_cell.angle_gamma   90.00
#
_symmetry.space_group_name_H-M   'P 1'
#
loop_
_entity.id
_entity.type
_entity.pdbx_description
1 polymer ?
#
loop_
_entity_poly.entity_id
_entity_poly.type
_entity_poly.pdbx_seq_one_letter_code
_entity_poly.pdbx_strand_id
1 'polypeptide(L)'
;MAQKRKAQEAFGKSNAQLSAFAVARLAKQSKAAPSQASPPPLATAIGDEAYGNHADEHVDGGSESDYDHAIENVQGNVRSPKASSNMVLSAFDRTANNPDRKDGSVTVTIHNSQYVTCVGEYDLQVLQGLVTIYGAVVHPGSGLQKVYAPSTHALPSITARRDNTVICVSNVKSSMRKLDNLSPNFRNIWAAAPNTSQTFALLETAADDESQRILTQLEVDKTLQNVLTRLTVDAEGRGSRVMAIGAKSSGKSTFNRLLCNSILSKPSVKKLLYLDLDPGQPEFTPPGQVSLVEVSCNIFG
;
A
#
# COMPACT_ATOMS: atom_id res chain seq x y z
N MET A 1 -37.35 -17.64 3.72
CA MET A 1 -35.98 -18.17 3.54
C MET A 1 -35.88 -18.78 2.15
N ALA A 2 -35.08 -18.22 1.26
CA ALA A 2 -34.91 -18.74 -0.10
C ALA A 2 -33.88 -19.89 -0.11
N GLN A 3 -34.24 -21.03 -0.71
CA GLN A 3 -33.37 -22.20 -0.82
C GLN A 3 -32.19 -21.92 -1.78
N LYS A 4 -30.96 -22.20 -1.33
CA LYS A 4 -29.74 -22.13 -2.15
C LYS A 4 -29.77 -23.23 -3.23
N ARG A 5 -29.69 -22.84 -4.50
CA ARG A 5 -29.54 -23.77 -5.64
C ARG A 5 -28.20 -24.50 -5.57
N LYS A 6 -28.19 -25.78 -5.97
CA LYS A 6 -26.97 -26.60 -6.03
C LYS A 6 -26.16 -26.25 -7.29
N ALA A 7 -24.83 -26.32 -7.19
CA ALA A 7 -23.90 -25.94 -8.26
C ALA A 7 -24.14 -26.62 -9.62
N GLN A 8 -24.77 -27.80 -9.64
CA GLN A 8 -25.13 -28.50 -10.88
C GLN A 8 -26.20 -27.79 -11.71
N GLU A 9 -27.07 -26.97 -11.10
CA GLU A 9 -28.09 -26.20 -11.82
C GLU A 9 -27.54 -24.92 -12.44
N ALA A 10 -26.37 -24.44 -12.00
CA ALA A 10 -25.77 -23.20 -12.49
C ALA A 10 -24.81 -23.40 -13.68
N PHE A 11 -24.25 -24.60 -13.86
CA PHE A 11 -23.12 -24.81 -14.79
C PHE A 11 -23.29 -25.94 -15.82
N GLY A 12 -24.47 -26.58 -15.91
CA GLY A 12 -24.72 -27.61 -16.92
C GLY A 12 -23.84 -28.86 -16.78
N LYS A 13 -24.06 -29.85 -17.65
CA LYS A 13 -23.35 -31.15 -17.60
C LYS A 13 -21.85 -30.99 -17.90
N SER A 14 -21.01 -31.65 -17.11
CA SER A 14 -19.56 -31.64 -17.22
C SER A 14 -19.08 -32.25 -18.53
N ASN A 15 -18.78 -31.41 -19.54
CA ASN A 15 -17.86 -31.82 -20.59
C ASN A 15 -16.46 -31.84 -19.99
N ALA A 16 -15.82 -33.01 -20.03
CA ALA A 16 -14.49 -33.27 -19.51
C ALA A 16 -13.40 -32.58 -20.36
N GLN A 17 -13.43 -31.25 -20.45
CA GLN A 17 -12.33 -30.46 -20.95
C GLN A 17 -11.41 -30.09 -19.78
N LEU A 18 -10.21 -30.68 -19.80
CA LEU A 18 -9.16 -30.34 -18.85
C LEU A 18 -8.80 -28.86 -19.01
N SER A 19 -8.68 -28.13 -17.90
CA SER A 19 -8.21 -26.75 -17.94
C SER A 19 -6.77 -26.69 -18.49
N ALA A 20 -6.42 -25.56 -19.11
CA ALA A 20 -5.07 -25.35 -19.65
C ALA A 20 -3.95 -25.62 -18.60
N PHE A 21 -4.24 -25.37 -17.32
CA PHE A 21 -3.35 -25.70 -16.21
C PHE A 21 -3.20 -27.21 -15.96
N ALA A 22 -4.28 -27.98 -16.06
CA ALA A 22 -4.24 -29.43 -15.93
C ALA A 22 -3.45 -30.07 -17.09
N VAL A 23 -3.63 -29.56 -18.31
CA VAL A 23 -2.87 -29.97 -19.50
C VAL A 23 -1.38 -29.66 -19.34
N ALA A 24 -1.03 -28.44 -18.90
CA ALA A 24 0.37 -28.05 -18.68
C ALA A 24 1.07 -28.87 -17.59
N ARG A 25 0.33 -29.32 -16.56
CA ARG A 25 0.87 -30.13 -15.47
C ARG A 25 1.13 -31.57 -15.90
N LEU A 26 0.25 -32.15 -16.71
CA LEU A 26 0.45 -33.45 -17.36
C LEU A 26 1.65 -33.43 -18.32
N ALA A 27 1.79 -32.38 -19.13
CA ALA A 27 2.92 -32.22 -20.04
C ALA A 27 4.28 -32.08 -19.32
N LYS A 28 4.30 -31.56 -18.09
CA LYS A 28 5.51 -31.49 -17.26
C LYS A 28 5.86 -32.82 -16.59
N GLN A 29 4.88 -33.68 -16.31
CA GLN A 29 5.15 -35.00 -15.70
C GLN A 29 5.74 -36.00 -16.70
N SER A 30 5.50 -35.83 -18.00
CA SER A 30 6.00 -36.75 -19.05
C SER A 30 7.44 -36.48 -19.52
N LYS A 31 8.12 -35.43 -19.03
CA LYS A 31 9.50 -35.11 -19.41
C LYS A 31 10.42 -35.09 -18.18
N ALA A 32 10.78 -36.28 -17.70
CA ALA A 32 11.85 -36.48 -16.73
C ALA A 32 12.96 -37.35 -17.35
N ALA A 33 13.85 -36.72 -18.14
CA ALA A 33 15.27 -37.07 -18.32
C ALA A 33 15.96 -35.93 -19.11
N PRO A 34 17.21 -35.52 -18.77
CA PRO A 34 17.77 -34.25 -19.23
C PRO A 34 18.57 -34.38 -20.54
N SER A 35 18.35 -33.47 -21.47
CA SER A 35 19.32 -33.14 -22.53
C SER A 35 19.49 -31.63 -22.61
N GLN A 36 20.75 -31.17 -22.55
CA GLN A 36 21.15 -29.77 -22.68
C GLN A 36 20.55 -29.13 -23.92
N ALA A 37 19.92 -27.96 -23.77
CA ALA A 37 19.53 -27.11 -24.88
C ALA A 37 19.67 -25.63 -24.48
N SER A 38 20.22 -24.85 -25.40
CA SER A 38 20.57 -23.43 -25.39
C SER A 38 19.41 -22.48 -25.06
N PRO A 39 19.70 -21.22 -24.65
CA PRO A 39 18.67 -20.26 -24.24
C PRO A 39 17.79 -19.82 -25.43
N PRO A 40 16.49 -19.56 -25.23
CA PRO A 40 15.61 -19.09 -26.30
C PRO A 40 15.89 -17.61 -26.64
N PRO A 41 15.68 -17.19 -27.90
CA PRO A 41 15.95 -15.84 -28.35
C PRO A 41 14.92 -14.84 -27.77
N LEU A 42 15.37 -13.60 -27.57
CA LEU A 42 14.52 -12.45 -27.22
C LEU A 42 13.37 -12.32 -28.23
N ALA A 43 12.15 -12.13 -27.71
CA ALA A 43 10.98 -11.80 -28.51
C ALA A 43 11.06 -10.34 -28.99
N THR A 44 11.82 -10.13 -30.06
CA THR A 44 11.69 -8.96 -30.93
C THR A 44 10.94 -9.42 -32.18
N ALA A 45 9.62 -9.28 -32.19
CA ALA A 45 8.83 -9.37 -33.42
C ALA A 45 7.52 -8.58 -33.22
N ILE A 46 7.51 -7.41 -33.85
CA ILE A 46 6.35 -6.57 -34.14
C ILE A 46 5.38 -7.40 -34.98
N GLY A 47 4.10 -7.40 -34.59
CA GLY A 47 2.99 -7.83 -35.42
C GLY A 47 2.13 -6.61 -35.75
N ASP A 48 2.28 -6.09 -36.96
CA ASP A 48 1.35 -5.19 -37.60
C ASP A 48 0.06 -5.96 -37.92
N GLU A 49 -1.03 -5.72 -37.20
CA GLU A 49 -2.37 -6.03 -37.70
C GLU A 49 -3.33 -4.88 -37.38
N ALA A 50 -3.99 -4.39 -38.43
CA ALA A 50 -4.95 -3.30 -38.38
C ALA A 50 -6.27 -3.73 -37.71
N TYR A 51 -6.79 -2.88 -36.84
CA TYR A 51 -8.05 -3.07 -36.13
C TYR A 51 -9.24 -2.98 -37.11
N GLY A 52 -9.94 -4.09 -37.33
CA GLY A 52 -11.15 -4.15 -38.15
C GLY A 52 -12.38 -3.71 -37.36
N ASN A 53 -13.00 -2.59 -37.75
CA ASN A 53 -14.30 -2.15 -37.28
C ASN A 53 -15.39 -3.14 -37.71
N HIS A 54 -16.00 -3.86 -36.77
CA HIS A 54 -17.34 -4.42 -36.94
C HIS A 54 -18.32 -3.60 -36.12
N ALA A 55 -18.94 -2.64 -36.79
CA ALA A 55 -20.20 -2.03 -36.38
C ALA A 55 -21.31 -2.97 -36.86
N ASP A 56 -21.99 -3.64 -35.94
CA ASP A 56 -23.30 -4.25 -36.23
C ASP A 56 -24.39 -3.30 -35.76
N GLU A 57 -25.15 -2.84 -36.75
CA GLU A 57 -26.38 -2.07 -36.61
C GLU A 57 -27.49 -2.98 -36.07
N HIS A 58 -28.04 -2.65 -34.90
CA HIS A 58 -29.37 -3.07 -34.52
C HIS A 58 -30.19 -1.88 -34.04
N VAL A 59 -31.26 -1.61 -34.80
CA VAL A 59 -32.24 -0.55 -34.62
C VAL A 59 -33.52 -1.12 -34.00
N ASP A 60 -33.98 -0.38 -32.98
CA ASP A 60 -35.35 -0.19 -32.47
C ASP A 60 -35.98 -1.14 -31.44
N GLY A 61 -36.66 -0.49 -30.49
CA GLY A 61 -37.41 -1.07 -29.39
C GLY A 61 -37.44 -0.14 -28.16
N GLY A 62 -38.04 1.04 -28.30
CA GLY A 62 -38.07 2.08 -27.27
C GLY A 62 -38.77 1.68 -25.95
N SER A 63 -38.20 2.21 -24.85
CA SER A 63 -38.92 2.51 -23.62
C SER A 63 -38.26 3.72 -22.96
N GLU A 64 -39.02 4.82 -22.91
CA GLU A 64 -38.69 6.08 -22.26
C GLU A 64 -38.36 5.88 -20.76
N SER A 65 -37.30 6.52 -20.29
CA SER A 65 -37.23 7.04 -18.92
C SER A 65 -36.20 8.16 -18.83
N ASP A 66 -36.70 9.40 -18.95
CA ASP A 66 -36.27 10.64 -18.30
C ASP A 66 -34.82 10.75 -17.85
N TYR A 67 -33.94 11.16 -18.77
CA TYR A 67 -32.73 11.91 -18.42
C TYR A 67 -32.98 13.37 -18.75
N ASP A 68 -33.63 14.08 -17.83
CA ASP A 68 -33.75 15.53 -17.91
C ASP A 68 -32.86 16.22 -16.88
N HIS A 69 -32.26 17.31 -17.35
CA HIS A 69 -31.21 18.09 -16.74
C HIS A 69 -31.59 18.66 -15.36
N ALA A 70 -30.74 18.41 -14.36
CA ALA A 70 -30.58 19.30 -13.22
C ALA A 70 -29.11 19.34 -12.78
N ILE A 71 -28.32 20.21 -13.41
CA ILE A 71 -27.14 20.77 -12.75
C ILE A 71 -27.68 21.80 -11.75
N GLU A 72 -28.03 21.33 -10.56
CA GLU A 72 -28.18 22.22 -9.42
C GLU A 72 -26.79 22.51 -8.86
N ASN A 73 -26.41 23.79 -8.94
CA ASN A 73 -25.30 24.38 -8.21
C ASN A 73 -25.57 24.27 -6.71
N VAL A 74 -25.23 23.13 -6.11
CA VAL A 74 -25.15 23.00 -4.66
C VAL A 74 -23.80 23.57 -4.22
N GLN A 75 -23.74 24.90 -4.11
CA GLN A 75 -22.86 25.57 -3.15
C GLN A 75 -23.38 25.28 -1.73
N GLY A 76 -23.34 24.01 -1.36
CA GLY A 76 -23.54 23.55 0.00
C GLY A 76 -22.17 23.50 0.66
N ASN A 77 -21.97 24.34 1.67
CA ASN A 77 -20.89 24.19 2.63
C ASN A 77 -20.98 22.78 3.24
N VAL A 78 -20.33 21.78 2.62
CA VAL A 78 -20.05 20.50 3.26
C VAL A 78 -19.01 20.81 4.31
N ARG A 79 -19.48 21.17 5.51
CA ARG A 79 -18.64 21.21 6.70
C ARG A 79 -18.10 19.80 6.86
N SER A 80 -16.83 19.62 6.52
CA SER A 80 -16.05 18.45 6.92
C SER A 80 -16.28 18.22 8.42
N PRO A 81 -16.49 16.97 8.86
CA PRO A 81 -16.61 16.69 10.29
C PRO A 81 -15.33 17.20 10.97
N LYS A 82 -15.47 18.13 11.92
CA LYS A 82 -14.34 18.59 12.71
C LYS A 82 -13.78 17.39 13.45
N ALA A 83 -12.49 17.11 13.26
CA ALA A 83 -11.80 16.02 13.91
C ALA A 83 -12.04 16.08 15.44
N SER A 84 -12.27 14.92 16.06
CA SER A 84 -12.22 14.84 17.52
C SER A 84 -10.78 15.15 17.95
N SER A 85 -10.58 16.29 18.58
CA SER A 85 -9.27 16.85 18.99
C SER A 85 -8.44 15.95 19.92
N ASN A 86 -9.01 14.84 20.41
CA ASN A 86 -8.43 14.00 21.46
C ASN A 86 -7.78 12.71 20.94
N MET A 87 -7.74 12.48 19.63
CA MET A 87 -7.04 11.30 19.09
C MET A 87 -5.53 11.51 19.17
N VAL A 88 -4.86 10.69 20.00
CA VAL A 88 -3.41 10.68 20.17
C VAL A 88 -2.78 10.00 18.94
N LEU A 89 -1.90 10.72 18.26
CA LEU A 89 -1.15 10.27 17.08
C LEU A 89 0.31 9.98 17.39
N SER A 90 0.88 10.60 18.43
CA SER A 90 2.18 10.20 18.96
C SER A 90 2.09 10.05 20.48
N ALA A 91 2.52 8.90 20.98
CA ALA A 91 2.54 8.61 22.41
C ALA A 91 4.00 8.58 22.91
N PHE A 92 4.67 9.72 22.88
CA PHE A 92 5.98 9.90 23.52
C PHE A 92 5.98 11.23 24.31
N ASP A 93 6.70 11.25 25.42
CA ASP A 93 6.78 12.43 26.28
C ASP A 93 7.70 13.49 25.65
N ARG A 94 7.11 14.49 24.98
CA ARG A 94 7.83 15.64 24.42
C ARG A 94 8.47 16.54 25.49
N THR A 95 7.96 16.53 26.73
CA THR A 95 8.46 17.39 27.81
C THR A 95 9.76 16.86 28.42
N ALA A 96 9.89 15.53 28.51
CA ALA A 96 11.13 14.86 28.91
C ALA A 96 12.11 14.68 27.72
N ASN A 97 11.58 14.45 26.51
CA ASN A 97 12.36 14.24 25.29
C ASN A 97 12.09 15.37 24.29
N ASN A 98 12.57 16.57 24.62
CA ASN A 98 12.39 17.73 23.77
C ASN A 98 13.01 17.45 22.40
N PRO A 99 12.22 17.40 21.30
CA PRO A 99 12.74 17.04 20.00
C PRO A 99 13.86 18.00 19.61
N ASP A 100 15.06 17.47 19.34
CA ASP A 100 16.18 18.28 18.85
C ASP A 100 15.88 18.66 17.40
N ARG A 101 15.38 19.89 17.23
CA ARG A 101 15.07 20.47 15.93
C ARG A 101 16.30 21.18 15.42
N LYS A 102 16.95 20.57 14.42
CA LYS A 102 17.99 21.21 13.62
C LYS A 102 17.41 21.59 12.29
N ASP A 103 18.04 22.52 11.58
CA ASP A 103 17.52 23.03 10.31
C ASP A 103 17.10 21.88 9.37
N GLY A 104 15.79 21.73 9.18
CA GLY A 104 15.16 20.68 8.38
C GLY A 104 15.16 19.24 8.93
N SER A 105 15.49 19.00 10.20
CA SER A 105 15.42 17.66 10.81
C SER A 105 14.96 17.68 12.27
N VAL A 106 14.37 16.58 12.70
CA VAL A 106 13.86 16.38 14.06
C VAL A 106 14.39 15.06 14.58
N THR A 107 15.15 15.11 15.67
CA THR A 107 15.62 13.91 16.38
C THR A 107 14.77 13.68 17.62
N VAL A 108 14.30 12.46 17.82
CA VAL A 108 13.42 12.08 18.93
C VAL A 108 13.92 10.79 19.59
N THR A 109 13.93 10.79 20.92
CA THR A 109 14.12 9.58 21.73
C THR A 109 12.77 9.02 22.12
N ILE A 110 12.57 7.73 21.88
CA ILE A 110 11.30 7.02 22.04
C ILE A 110 11.56 5.75 22.86
N HIS A 111 10.69 5.46 23.84
CA HIS A 111 10.78 4.27 24.69
C HIS A 111 10.00 3.09 24.12
N ASN A 112 10.19 1.90 24.69
CA ASN A 112 9.55 0.70 24.20
C ASN A 112 8.03 0.86 24.12
N SER A 113 7.44 0.44 22.98
CA SER A 113 6.01 0.55 22.66
C SER A 113 5.46 1.98 22.49
N GLN A 114 6.26 3.01 22.75
CA GLN A 114 5.92 4.37 22.34
C GLN A 114 6.05 4.52 20.82
N TYR A 115 5.33 5.49 20.27
CA TYR A 115 5.27 5.69 18.84
C TYR A 115 5.20 7.16 18.44
N VAL A 116 5.67 7.40 17.23
CA VAL A 116 5.67 8.70 16.56
C VAL A 116 4.94 8.58 15.23
N THR A 117 4.05 9.52 14.95
CA THR A 117 3.37 9.63 13.65
C THR A 117 3.70 10.96 12.99
N CYS A 118 4.01 10.91 11.70
CA CYS A 118 4.26 12.08 10.87
C CYS A 118 3.29 12.07 9.69
N VAL A 119 2.92 13.26 9.22
CA VAL A 119 2.27 13.47 7.92
C VAL A 119 3.25 14.16 6.98
N GLY A 120 3.19 13.85 5.69
CA GLY A 120 4.03 14.44 4.66
C GLY A 120 5.05 13.48 4.05
N GLU A 121 6.10 14.04 3.48
CA GLU A 121 7.21 13.29 2.87
C GLU A 121 8.45 13.52 3.73
N TYR A 122 9.13 12.45 4.13
CA TYR A 122 10.31 12.55 4.98
C TYR A 122 11.26 11.38 4.77
N ASP A 123 12.51 11.59 5.15
CA ASP A 123 13.46 10.51 5.33
C ASP A 123 13.52 10.13 6.82
N LEU A 124 13.46 8.83 7.09
CA LEU A 124 13.57 8.23 8.42
C LEU A 124 14.93 7.53 8.55
N GLN A 125 15.66 7.86 9.61
CA GLN A 125 16.87 7.15 10.00
C GLN A 125 16.78 6.74 11.46
N VAL A 126 17.12 5.48 11.74
CA VAL A 126 17.29 5.01 13.13
C VAL A 126 18.75 5.21 13.49
N LEU A 127 19.02 6.05 14.50
CA LEU A 127 20.38 6.30 14.97
C LEU A 127 20.78 5.27 16.04
N GLN A 128 19.83 4.89 16.89
CA GLN A 128 20.01 3.91 17.95
C GLN A 128 18.72 3.14 18.19
N GLY A 129 18.83 1.85 18.52
CA GLY A 129 17.67 1.02 18.88
C GLY A 129 17.02 0.33 17.68
N LEU A 130 15.70 0.19 17.73
CA LEU A 130 14.92 -0.59 16.77
C LEU A 130 13.50 -0.02 16.69
N VAL A 131 13.02 0.27 15.48
CA VAL A 131 11.62 0.66 15.26
C VAL A 131 10.94 -0.27 14.28
N THR A 132 9.61 -0.27 14.31
CA THR A 132 8.79 -0.84 13.25
C THR A 132 7.90 0.22 12.61
N ILE A 133 7.80 0.19 11.29
CA ILE A 133 6.96 1.06 10.47
C ILE A 133 6.42 0.24 9.30
N TYR A 134 5.11 0.31 9.01
CA TYR A 134 4.47 -0.52 7.97
C TYR A 134 4.87 -2.01 8.03
N GLY A 135 5.02 -2.59 9.23
CA GLY A 135 5.43 -3.99 9.40
C GLY A 135 6.92 -4.27 9.14
N ALA A 136 7.68 -3.33 8.59
CA ALA A 136 9.13 -3.44 8.47
C ALA A 136 9.79 -3.24 9.83
N VAL A 137 10.96 -3.85 10.01
CA VAL A 137 11.87 -3.60 11.12
C VAL A 137 13.02 -2.73 10.61
N VAL A 138 13.18 -1.54 11.18
CA VAL A 138 14.23 -0.58 10.81
C VAL A 138 15.19 -0.41 11.98
N HIS A 139 16.48 -0.49 11.68
CA HIS A 139 17.58 -0.38 12.64
C HIS A 139 18.70 0.50 12.03
N PRO A 140 19.78 0.84 12.77
CA PRO A 140 20.82 1.72 12.24
C PRO A 140 21.48 1.25 10.94
N GLY A 141 21.57 -0.07 10.74
CA GLY A 141 22.09 -0.68 9.52
C GLY A 141 21.15 -0.63 8.31
N SER A 142 19.88 -0.26 8.50
CA SER A 142 18.92 -0.09 7.39
C SER A 142 19.20 1.18 6.57
N GLY A 143 19.98 2.12 7.11
CA GLY A 143 20.27 3.40 6.45
C GLY A 143 19.06 4.33 6.39
N LEU A 144 19.07 5.23 5.42
CA LEU A 144 18.03 6.25 5.22
C LEU A 144 16.83 5.64 4.48
N GLN A 145 15.64 5.80 5.04
CA GLN A 145 14.40 5.24 4.52
C GLN A 145 13.42 6.36 4.14
N LYS A 146 13.08 6.49 2.86
CA LYS A 146 12.09 7.47 2.42
C LYS A 146 10.68 6.99 2.73
N VAL A 147 9.86 7.87 3.29
CA VAL A 147 8.48 7.60 3.67
C VAL A 147 7.54 8.63 3.06
N TYR A 148 6.47 8.14 2.44
CA TYR A 148 5.35 8.91 1.92
C TYR A 148 4.13 8.67 2.83
N ALA A 149 3.74 9.69 3.58
CA ALA A 149 2.62 9.64 4.52
C ALA A 149 1.60 10.74 4.17
N PRO A 150 0.90 10.65 3.02
CA PRO A 150 -0.17 11.58 2.70
C PRO A 150 -1.34 11.39 3.68
N SER A 151 -2.10 12.45 3.93
CA SER A 151 -3.28 12.41 4.80
C SER A 151 -4.47 11.64 4.21
N THR A 152 -4.36 11.17 2.98
CA THR A 152 -5.44 10.48 2.26
C THR A 152 -5.63 9.04 2.73
N HIS A 153 -4.65 8.48 3.43
CA HIS A 153 -4.67 7.13 3.97
C HIS A 153 -4.22 7.14 5.44
N ALA A 154 -4.37 5.99 6.11
CA ALA A 154 -3.90 5.83 7.48
C ALA A 154 -2.38 6.10 7.58
N LEU A 155 -2.00 7.02 8.45
CA LEU A 155 -0.63 7.46 8.64
C LEU A 155 0.21 6.36 9.33
N PRO A 156 1.44 6.11 8.88
CA PRO A 156 2.29 5.10 9.49
C PRO A 156 2.72 5.51 10.90
N SER A 157 2.55 4.59 11.83
CA SER A 157 3.13 4.67 13.18
C SER A 157 4.56 4.15 13.17
N ILE A 158 5.51 5.00 13.59
CA ILE A 158 6.90 4.61 13.87
C ILE A 158 6.97 4.18 15.33
N THR A 159 6.92 2.88 15.58
CA THR A 159 6.85 2.32 16.94
C THR A 159 8.20 1.78 17.39
N ALA A 160 8.69 2.24 18.54
CA ALA A 160 9.92 1.74 19.13
C ALA A 160 9.74 0.35 19.75
N ARG A 161 10.75 -0.51 19.58
CA ARG A 161 10.78 -1.89 20.11
C ARG A 161 11.78 -2.06 21.25
N ARG A 162 12.51 -1.01 21.60
CA ARG A 162 13.48 -0.94 22.68
C ARG A 162 13.41 0.42 23.35
N ASP A 163 13.79 0.48 24.62
CA ASP A 163 13.97 1.76 25.31
C ASP A 163 15.15 2.54 24.74
N ASN A 164 15.08 3.87 24.86
CA ASN A 164 16.10 4.79 24.38
C ASN A 164 16.40 4.60 22.87
N THR A 165 15.35 4.32 22.09
CA THR A 165 15.45 4.26 20.63
C THR A 165 15.48 5.69 20.09
N VAL A 166 16.51 6.04 19.33
CA VAL A 166 16.70 7.38 18.78
C VAL A 166 16.46 7.33 17.27
N ILE A 167 15.52 8.14 16.80
CA ILE A 167 15.22 8.32 15.38
C ILE A 167 15.48 9.76 14.95
N CYS A 168 15.86 9.93 13.70
CA CYS A 168 15.92 11.21 13.01
C CYS A 168 14.91 11.20 11.85
N VAL A 169 14.09 12.23 11.78
CA VAL A 169 13.17 12.49 10.67
C VAL A 169 13.60 13.78 10.00
N SER A 170 13.91 13.74 8.71
CA SER A 170 14.44 14.90 7.97
C SER A 170 13.62 15.24 6.74
N ASN A 171 13.70 16.51 6.35
CA ASN A 171 13.08 17.01 5.14
C ASN A 171 13.67 16.36 3.90
N VAL A 172 12.83 16.25 2.87
CA VAL A 172 13.21 15.73 1.56
C VAL A 172 13.03 16.77 0.47
N LYS A 173 13.66 16.55 -0.68
CA LYS A 173 13.33 17.29 -1.89
C LYS A 173 12.05 16.68 -2.49
N SER A 174 10.90 17.34 -2.28
CA SER A 174 9.62 16.95 -2.88
C SER A 174 9.36 17.68 -4.19
N SER A 175 9.08 16.93 -5.25
CA SER A 175 8.46 17.44 -6.48
C SER A 175 6.96 17.19 -6.53
N MET A 176 6.42 16.31 -5.68
CA MET A 176 5.02 15.88 -5.70
C MET A 176 4.06 17.03 -5.34
N ARG A 177 4.52 17.96 -4.50
CA ARG A 177 3.76 19.18 -4.15
C ARG A 177 3.44 20.07 -5.36
N LYS A 178 4.21 19.98 -6.45
CA LYS A 178 3.93 20.74 -7.68
C LYS A 178 2.65 20.28 -8.39
N LEU A 179 2.17 19.07 -8.10
CA LEU A 179 0.93 18.53 -8.67
C LEU A 179 -0.32 19.29 -8.20
N ASP A 180 -0.23 20.02 -7.08
CA ASP A 180 -1.26 20.96 -6.60
C ASP A 180 -1.70 21.95 -7.71
N ASN A 181 -0.74 22.39 -8.54
CA ASN A 181 -0.98 23.31 -9.64
C ASN A 181 -1.76 22.67 -10.80
N LEU A 182 -1.78 21.33 -10.89
CA LEU A 182 -2.41 20.60 -11.99
C LEU A 182 -3.85 20.19 -11.66
N SER A 183 -4.16 19.89 -10.39
CA SER A 183 -5.51 19.50 -9.99
C SER A 183 -5.79 19.80 -8.51
N PRO A 184 -7.01 20.27 -8.18
CA PRO A 184 -7.50 20.38 -6.82
C PRO A 184 -7.35 19.11 -5.98
N ASN A 185 -7.36 17.93 -6.61
CA ASN A 185 -7.24 16.63 -5.91
C ASN A 185 -5.85 16.40 -5.29
N PHE A 186 -4.82 17.09 -5.76
CA PHE A 186 -3.46 17.00 -5.20
C PHE A 186 -3.17 18.09 -4.18
N ARG A 187 -4.14 18.96 -3.89
CA ARG A 187 -4.03 20.00 -2.87
C ARG A 187 -4.30 19.43 -1.50
N ASN A 188 -3.62 19.96 -0.50
CA ASN A 188 -3.95 19.70 0.90
C ASN A 188 -3.92 18.20 1.30
N ILE A 189 -3.09 17.38 0.63
CA ILE A 189 -2.89 15.96 0.96
C ILE A 189 -1.56 15.69 1.70
N TRP A 190 -0.66 16.67 1.74
CA TRP A 190 0.63 16.60 2.42
C TRP A 190 0.62 17.43 3.71
N ALA A 191 1.74 17.46 4.46
CA ALA A 191 1.89 18.40 5.57
C ALA A 191 1.74 19.83 5.05
N ALA A 192 0.85 20.60 5.67
CA ALA A 192 0.81 22.05 5.48
C ALA A 192 2.13 22.63 5.99
N ALA A 193 2.78 23.42 5.15
CA ALA A 193 4.04 24.06 5.49
C ALA A 193 3.99 25.48 4.90
N PRO A 194 3.87 26.52 5.74
CA PRO A 194 3.89 27.91 5.27
C PRO A 194 5.24 28.27 4.62
N ASN A 195 6.31 27.53 4.95
CA ASN A 195 7.64 27.68 4.37
C ASN A 195 7.98 26.44 3.54
N THR A 196 8.30 26.62 2.26
CA THR A 196 8.47 25.55 1.26
C THR A 196 9.56 24.52 1.56
N SER A 197 10.42 24.75 2.55
CA SER A 197 11.48 23.84 2.96
C SER A 197 11.00 22.68 3.84
N GLN A 198 9.86 22.83 4.53
CA GLN A 198 9.34 21.79 5.41
C GLN A 198 8.44 20.81 4.65
N THR A 199 8.79 19.53 4.67
CA THR A 199 8.11 18.48 3.89
C THR A 199 7.26 17.53 4.71
N PHE A 200 7.42 17.56 6.04
CA PHE A 200 6.65 16.77 6.99
C PHE A 200 6.27 17.57 8.25
N ALA A 201 5.26 17.09 8.96
CA ALA A 201 4.87 17.56 10.28
C ALA A 201 4.75 16.38 11.25
N LEU A 202 5.31 16.54 12.45
CA LEU A 202 5.23 15.57 13.54
C LEU A 202 3.95 15.82 14.33
N LEU A 203 3.09 14.80 14.44
CA LEU A 203 1.74 14.95 15.00
C LEU A 203 1.63 14.27 16.35
N GLU A 204 1.38 15.04 17.41
CA GLU A 204 1.02 14.49 18.73
C GLU A 204 -0.46 14.18 18.81
N THR A 205 -1.28 15.09 18.32
CA THR A 205 -2.73 14.91 18.19
C THR A 205 -3.17 15.32 16.79
N ALA A 206 -4.41 14.99 16.43
CA ALA A 206 -5.01 15.49 15.19
C ALA A 206 -5.10 17.03 15.13
N ALA A 207 -5.02 17.74 16.26
CA ALA A 207 -5.06 19.20 16.30
C ALA A 207 -3.78 19.85 15.77
N ASP A 208 -2.65 19.11 15.75
CA ASP A 208 -1.37 19.59 15.23
C ASP A 208 -1.37 19.75 13.69
N ASP A 209 -2.36 19.19 12.99
CA ASP A 209 -2.52 19.34 11.55
C ASP A 209 -3.13 20.70 11.22
N GLU A 210 -2.36 21.61 10.61
CA GLU A 210 -2.85 22.96 10.27
C GLU A 210 -4.07 22.92 9.33
N SER A 211 -4.18 21.87 8.52
CA SER A 211 -5.29 21.64 7.61
C SER A 211 -6.57 21.18 8.31
N GLN A 212 -6.51 20.85 9.62
CA GLN A 212 -7.62 20.43 10.47
C GLN A 212 -8.48 19.32 9.84
N ARG A 213 -7.83 18.42 9.09
CA ARG A 213 -8.52 17.31 8.42
C ARG A 213 -8.60 16.08 9.34
N ILE A 214 -9.46 15.14 8.97
CA ILE A 214 -9.54 13.86 9.66
C ILE A 214 -8.29 13.07 9.30
N LEU A 215 -7.44 12.82 10.30
CA LEU A 215 -6.30 11.94 10.19
C LEU A 215 -6.65 10.61 10.87
N THR A 216 -6.11 9.52 10.35
CA THR A 216 -6.23 8.19 10.94
C THR A 216 -4.84 7.60 11.08
N GLN A 217 -4.59 6.84 12.13
CA GLN A 217 -3.34 6.13 12.33
C GLN A 217 -3.47 4.71 11.77
N LEU A 218 -2.39 4.18 11.20
CA LEU A 218 -2.31 2.77 10.84
C LEU A 218 -2.10 1.94 12.11
N GLU A 219 -3.20 1.37 12.59
CA GLU A 219 -3.18 0.46 13.73
C GLU A 219 -2.79 -0.96 13.30
N VAL A 220 -1.85 -1.56 14.03
CA VAL A 220 -1.49 -2.97 13.86
C VAL A 220 -1.66 -3.66 15.20
N ASP A 221 -2.82 -4.31 15.35
CA ASP A 221 -3.17 -5.00 16.59
C ASP A 221 -2.28 -6.23 16.87
N LYS A 222 -2.38 -6.77 18.09
CA LYS A 222 -1.59 -7.95 18.50
C LYS A 222 -1.87 -9.18 17.65
N THR A 223 -3.10 -9.35 17.18
CA THR A 223 -3.51 -10.52 16.38
C THR A 223 -2.81 -10.48 15.03
N LEU A 224 -2.83 -9.34 14.35
CA LEU A 224 -2.16 -9.11 13.10
C LEU A 224 -0.64 -9.22 13.25
N GLN A 225 -0.05 -8.65 14.31
CA GLN A 225 1.38 -8.83 14.62
C GLN A 225 1.77 -10.31 14.75
N ASN A 226 0.96 -11.12 15.44
CA ASN A 226 1.19 -12.54 15.59
C ASN A 226 1.12 -13.29 14.24
N VAL A 227 0.18 -12.93 13.38
CA VAL A 227 0.05 -13.51 12.02
C VAL A 227 1.26 -13.13 11.16
N LEU A 228 1.65 -11.86 11.13
CA LEU A 228 2.82 -11.38 10.39
C LEU A 228 4.09 -12.12 10.84
N THR A 229 4.29 -12.27 12.16
CA THR A 229 5.46 -12.96 12.73
C THR A 229 5.51 -14.41 12.27
N ARG A 230 4.39 -15.15 12.34
CA ARG A 230 4.32 -16.56 11.91
C ARG A 230 4.65 -16.71 10.43
N LEU A 231 4.00 -15.93 9.57
CA LEU A 231 4.20 -16.00 8.11
C LEU A 231 5.62 -15.62 7.70
N THR A 232 6.24 -14.67 8.43
CA THR A 232 7.61 -14.25 8.17
C THR A 232 8.62 -15.34 8.54
N VAL A 233 8.40 -16.06 9.65
CA VAL A 233 9.24 -17.21 10.04
C VAL A 233 9.12 -18.35 9.01
N ASP A 234 7.90 -18.66 8.56
CA ASP A 234 7.68 -19.73 7.57
C ASP A 234 8.34 -19.43 6.21
N ALA A 235 8.55 -18.16 5.87
CA ALA A 235 9.22 -17.74 4.64
C ALA A 235 10.73 -18.05 4.63
N GLU A 236 11.37 -18.28 5.78
CA GLU A 236 12.83 -18.45 5.88
C GLU A 236 13.35 -19.85 5.46
N GLY A 237 12.47 -20.81 5.12
CA GLY A 237 12.88 -22.20 4.85
C GLY A 237 12.38 -22.83 3.54
N ARG A 238 11.39 -22.25 2.87
CA ARG A 238 10.79 -22.78 1.63
C ARG A 238 10.33 -21.62 0.75
N GLY A 239 10.20 -21.86 -0.56
CA GLY A 239 9.51 -20.91 -1.46
C GLY A 239 8.04 -20.75 -1.04
N SER A 240 7.79 -19.85 -0.09
CA SER A 240 6.47 -19.58 0.47
C SER A 240 5.66 -18.73 -0.51
N ARG A 241 4.38 -19.04 -0.63
CA ARG A 241 3.42 -18.31 -1.45
C ARG A 241 2.22 -18.01 -0.59
N VAL A 242 1.99 -16.73 -0.33
CA VAL A 242 0.88 -16.26 0.50
C VAL A 242 -0.10 -15.50 -0.39
N MET A 243 -1.39 -15.76 -0.23
CA MET A 243 -2.46 -15.05 -0.91
C MET A 243 -3.47 -14.55 0.12
N ALA A 244 -3.73 -13.25 0.14
CA ALA A 244 -4.78 -12.66 0.96
C ALA A 244 -6.12 -12.68 0.20
N ILE A 245 -7.14 -13.28 0.81
CA ILE A 245 -8.50 -13.37 0.26
C ILE A 245 -9.48 -12.75 1.26
N GLY A 246 -10.42 -11.97 0.76
CA GLY A 246 -11.40 -11.27 1.59
C GLY A 246 -12.26 -10.30 0.79
N ALA A 247 -13.33 -9.80 1.40
CA ALA A 247 -14.26 -8.86 0.78
C ALA A 247 -13.59 -7.52 0.41
N LYS A 248 -14.29 -6.68 -0.37
CA LYS A 248 -13.86 -5.29 -0.58
C LYS A 248 -13.72 -4.59 0.77
N SER A 249 -12.70 -3.74 0.90
CA SER A 249 -12.41 -2.97 2.12
C SER A 249 -12.07 -3.80 3.38
N SER A 250 -11.70 -5.07 3.26
CA SER A 250 -11.28 -5.91 4.40
C SER A 250 -9.80 -5.73 4.81
N GLY A 251 -9.09 -4.75 4.25
CA GLY A 251 -7.66 -4.48 4.58
C GLY A 251 -6.63 -5.36 3.86
N LYS A 252 -6.98 -6.05 2.77
CA LYS A 252 -6.07 -6.97 2.04
C LYS A 252 -4.77 -6.29 1.57
N SER A 253 -4.87 -5.14 0.91
CA SER A 253 -3.70 -4.42 0.39
C SER A 253 -2.81 -3.96 1.53
N THR A 254 -3.40 -3.46 2.62
CA THR A 254 -2.68 -3.13 3.86
C THR A 254 -1.96 -4.34 4.43
N PHE A 255 -2.64 -5.48 4.58
CA PHE A 255 -2.04 -6.73 5.06
C PHE A 255 -0.87 -7.17 4.17
N ASN A 256 -1.04 -7.17 2.85
CA ASN A 256 0.01 -7.55 1.91
C ASN A 256 1.22 -6.61 1.99
N ARG A 257 1.00 -5.31 2.14
CA ARG A 257 2.07 -4.31 2.33
C ARG A 257 2.83 -4.57 3.63
N LEU A 258 2.12 -4.77 4.74
CA LEU A 258 2.71 -5.10 6.04
C LEU A 258 3.54 -6.39 5.96
N LEU A 259 3.00 -7.45 5.36
CA LEU A 259 3.67 -8.74 5.22
C LEU A 259 4.90 -8.66 4.31
N CYS A 260 4.80 -7.96 3.18
CA CYS A 260 5.90 -7.72 2.26
C CYS A 260 7.09 -7.08 3.00
N ASN A 261 6.81 -6.00 3.71
CA ASN A 261 7.79 -5.26 4.51
C ASN A 261 8.37 -6.10 5.66
N SER A 262 7.55 -6.90 6.36
CA SER A 262 8.02 -7.81 7.40
C SER A 262 8.99 -8.87 6.85
N ILE A 263 8.71 -9.42 5.67
CA ILE A 263 9.56 -10.39 4.99
C ILE A 263 10.87 -9.74 4.49
N LEU A 264 10.79 -8.57 3.85
CA LEU A 264 11.98 -7.85 3.36
C LEU A 264 12.89 -7.33 4.47
N SER A 265 12.39 -7.22 5.70
CA SER A 265 13.21 -6.87 6.87
C SER A 265 14.12 -8.01 7.33
N LYS A 266 13.99 -9.21 6.77
CA LYS A 266 14.87 -10.34 7.09
C LYS A 266 16.18 -10.22 6.30
N PRO A 267 17.35 -10.29 6.96
CA PRO A 267 18.65 -10.19 6.27
C PRO A 267 18.88 -11.25 5.19
N SER A 268 18.23 -12.41 5.31
CA SER A 268 18.28 -13.50 4.32
C SER A 268 17.47 -13.22 3.06
N VAL A 269 16.50 -12.31 3.12
CA VAL A 269 15.59 -11.99 2.01
C VAL A 269 16.01 -10.69 1.37
N LYS A 270 16.52 -10.77 0.14
CA LYS A 270 16.89 -9.58 -0.63
C LYS A 270 15.73 -9.03 -1.45
N LYS A 271 14.83 -9.91 -1.87
CA LYS A 271 13.75 -9.61 -2.82
C LYS A 271 12.60 -10.58 -2.63
N LEU A 272 11.40 -10.16 -3.04
CA LEU A 272 10.23 -11.03 -3.16
C LEU A 272 9.41 -10.69 -4.40
N LEU A 273 8.52 -11.58 -4.80
CA LEU A 273 7.58 -11.34 -5.91
C LEU A 273 6.20 -10.97 -5.36
N TYR A 274 5.68 -9.83 -5.77
CA TYR A 274 4.34 -9.34 -5.46
C TYR A 274 3.44 -9.54 -6.69
N LEU A 275 2.47 -10.45 -6.58
CA LEU A 275 1.46 -10.69 -7.63
C LEU A 275 0.17 -9.96 -7.26
N ASP A 276 -0.16 -8.92 -8.02
CA ASP A 276 -1.40 -8.18 -7.90
C ASP A 276 -2.43 -8.66 -8.92
N LEU A 277 -3.59 -9.06 -8.42
CA LEU A 277 -4.72 -9.59 -9.20
C LEU A 277 -5.96 -8.70 -9.09
N ASP A 278 -5.88 -7.54 -8.44
CA ASP A 278 -6.98 -6.57 -8.34
C ASP A 278 -6.80 -5.44 -9.37
N PRO A 279 -7.50 -5.51 -10.52
CA PRO A 279 -7.40 -4.45 -11.52
C PRO A 279 -8.11 -3.15 -11.09
N GLY A 280 -8.95 -3.17 -10.06
CA GLY A 280 -9.70 -2.00 -9.61
C GLY A 280 -8.86 -1.08 -8.74
N GLN A 281 -8.05 -1.65 -7.84
CA GLN A 281 -7.18 -0.89 -6.95
C GLN A 281 -5.79 -1.56 -6.85
N PRO A 282 -5.01 -1.55 -7.95
CA PRO A 282 -3.67 -2.11 -7.97
C PRO A 282 -2.67 -1.30 -7.14
N GLU A 283 -1.63 -1.98 -6.64
CA GLU A 283 -0.59 -1.38 -5.77
C GLU A 283 0.53 -0.71 -6.57
N PHE A 284 1.01 -1.34 -7.65
CA PHE A 284 2.21 -0.92 -8.39
C PHE A 284 1.96 -0.49 -9.84
N THR A 285 0.71 -0.57 -10.30
CA THR A 285 0.35 -0.29 -11.70
C THR A 285 -0.87 0.64 -11.76
N PRO A 286 -1.13 1.30 -12.89
CA PRO A 286 -2.39 2.01 -13.08
C PRO A 286 -3.60 1.06 -13.04
N PRO A 287 -4.81 1.57 -12.72
CA PRO A 287 -6.04 0.77 -12.78
C PRO A 287 -6.24 0.08 -14.13
N GLY A 288 -6.85 -1.11 -14.11
CA GLY A 288 -7.11 -1.96 -15.28
C GLY A 288 -6.03 -3.00 -15.57
N GLN A 289 -5.02 -3.14 -14.71
CA GLN A 289 -3.90 -4.06 -14.92
C GLN A 289 -3.78 -5.11 -13.81
N VAL A 290 -3.24 -6.28 -14.18
CA VAL A 290 -2.69 -7.26 -13.24
C VAL A 290 -1.17 -7.28 -13.41
N SER A 291 -0.43 -7.50 -12.33
CA SER A 291 1.03 -7.34 -12.38
C SER A 291 1.77 -8.34 -11.50
N LEU A 292 3.00 -8.67 -11.91
CA LEU A 292 3.96 -9.40 -11.10
C LEU A 292 5.21 -8.52 -10.97
N VAL A 293 5.46 -8.00 -9.77
CA VAL A 293 6.55 -7.07 -9.49
C VAL A 293 7.58 -7.71 -8.57
N GLU A 294 8.86 -7.58 -8.91
CA GLU A 294 9.95 -7.91 -7.98
C GLU A 294 10.18 -6.73 -7.04
N VAL A 295 9.95 -6.92 -5.75
CA VAL A 295 10.11 -5.90 -4.70
C VAL A 295 11.41 -6.15 -3.96
N SER A 296 12.29 -5.15 -3.92
CA SER A 296 13.62 -5.22 -3.28
C SER A 296 13.85 -4.17 -2.18
N CYS A 297 12.84 -3.35 -1.88
CA CYS A 297 12.87 -2.34 -0.83
C CYS A 297 11.52 -2.27 -0.12
N ASN A 298 11.52 -1.77 1.11
CA ASN A 298 10.28 -1.61 1.87
C ASN A 298 9.33 -0.62 1.20
N ILE A 299 8.04 -0.95 1.20
CA ILE A 299 6.95 -0.14 0.65
C ILE A 299 6.47 0.80 1.75
N PHE A 300 6.97 2.03 1.76
CA PHE A 300 6.64 3.08 2.73
C PHE A 300 5.79 4.20 2.12
N GLY A 301 4.81 3.82 1.32
CA GLY A 301 3.86 4.71 0.64
C GLY A 301 4.14 4.89 -0.84
#